data_AF-A0A5Q4SB07-F1
#
_entry.id   AF-A0A5Q4SB07-F1
#
_cell.length_a   1.000
_cell.length_b   1.000
_cell.length_c   1.000
_cell.angle_alpha   90.00
_cell.angle_beta   90.00
_cell.angle_gamma   90.00
#
_symmetry.space_group_name_H-M   'P 1'
#
loop_
_entity.id
_entity.type
_entity.pdbx_description
1 polymer ?
#
loop_
_entity_poly.entity_id
_entity_poly.type
_entity_poly.pdbx_seq_one_letter_code
_entity_poly.pdbx_strand_id
1 'polypeptide(L)'
;SNPGGGTAPSPPPTTKPPTTTPPTTKPPTPTPSETFGSLENAGTGTLTATAGEAFGERVTVRAKNTLGKPLARTPVTFALVGATDARFADGKTTVTLTTAADGTVTAPVLTAGEKTGTFKVTAVAGTTKPRALSWTATVTARVADTIALTGDKALTAAPGAEFADRVEVRTTYKGTGVADTAVTATMITDAETPAENDKGPYFKDADGDPVRTLDLTTGADGVLELPKIYADDTEGTYTLRLITASGATVTVELKVEAAPAA
;
A
#
# COMPACT_ATOMS: atom_id res chain seq x y z
N SER A 1 16.09 -78.56 -84.10
CA SER A 1 14.83 -77.87 -83.77
C SER A 1 14.98 -77.17 -82.43
N ASN A 2 14.82 -75.84 -82.41
CA ASN A 2 14.85 -75.03 -81.18
C ASN A 2 13.51 -75.18 -80.42
N PRO A 3 13.50 -75.09 -79.08
CA PRO A 3 12.84 -73.94 -78.43
C PRO A 3 13.63 -73.44 -77.18
N GLY A 4 13.70 -72.14 -76.88
CA GLY A 4 12.70 -71.35 -76.13
C GLY A 4 13.22 -71.13 -74.70
N GLY A 5 13.48 -69.90 -74.22
CA GLY A 5 12.52 -69.00 -73.57
C GLY A 5 13.13 -68.51 -72.24
N GLY A 6 13.11 -67.20 -71.98
CA GLY A 6 13.96 -66.54 -70.98
C GLY A 6 13.49 -66.54 -69.52
N THR A 7 14.29 -65.89 -68.66
CA THR A 7 13.85 -65.00 -67.56
C THR A 7 15.09 -64.37 -66.88
N ALA A 8 14.99 -63.09 -66.56
CA ALA A 8 16.03 -62.28 -65.93
C ALA A 8 16.25 -62.65 -64.45
N PRO A 9 17.46 -62.46 -63.88
CA PRO A 9 17.73 -62.80 -62.49
C PRO A 9 17.10 -61.78 -61.52
N SER A 10 16.42 -62.32 -60.49
CA SER A 10 15.80 -61.58 -59.38
C SER A 10 16.84 -60.83 -58.53
N PRO A 11 16.57 -59.59 -58.07
CA PRO A 11 17.44 -58.92 -57.12
C PRO A 11 17.37 -59.57 -55.73
N PRO A 12 18.45 -59.49 -54.93
CA PRO A 12 18.52 -60.13 -53.61
C PRO A 12 17.60 -59.44 -52.58
N PRO A 13 17.10 -60.17 -51.57
CA PRO A 13 16.19 -59.62 -50.58
C PRO A 13 16.92 -58.63 -49.66
N THR A 14 16.41 -57.40 -49.56
CA THR A 14 16.86 -56.41 -48.58
C THR A 14 16.30 -56.76 -47.20
N THR A 15 17.15 -57.16 -46.27
CA THR A 15 16.79 -57.32 -44.85
C THR A 15 16.58 -55.94 -44.21
N LYS A 16 15.35 -55.65 -43.78
CA LYS A 16 15.02 -54.45 -43.01
C LYS A 16 15.77 -54.51 -41.65
N PRO A 17 16.50 -53.46 -41.23
CA PRO A 17 17.11 -53.40 -39.91
C PRO A 17 16.03 -53.56 -38.81
N PRO A 18 16.32 -54.28 -37.72
CA PRO A 18 15.37 -54.41 -36.62
C PRO A 18 15.14 -53.02 -36.01
N THR A 19 13.88 -52.56 -36.03
CA THR A 19 13.47 -51.40 -35.24
C THR A 19 13.57 -51.76 -33.76
N THR A 20 14.62 -51.27 -33.10
CA THR A 20 14.73 -51.32 -31.63
C THR A 20 13.79 -50.28 -31.04
N THR A 21 12.74 -50.72 -30.37
CA THR A 21 11.89 -49.84 -29.55
C THR A 21 12.76 -49.22 -28.44
N PRO A 22 12.77 -47.88 -28.28
CA PRO A 22 13.44 -47.25 -27.15
C PRO A 22 12.92 -47.83 -25.83
N PRO A 23 13.78 -48.10 -24.83
CA PRO A 23 13.30 -48.63 -23.56
C PRO A 23 12.46 -47.54 -22.88
N THR A 24 11.16 -47.80 -22.74
CA THR A 24 10.27 -46.96 -21.92
C THR A 24 10.45 -47.36 -20.46
N THR A 25 11.56 -46.98 -19.84
CA THR A 25 11.69 -47.09 -18.38
C THR A 25 10.76 -46.05 -17.75
N LYS A 26 9.67 -46.51 -17.16
CA LYS A 26 8.78 -45.66 -16.35
C LYS A 26 9.61 -44.97 -15.26
N PRO A 27 9.47 -43.65 -15.04
CA PRO A 27 10.15 -42.96 -13.96
C PRO A 27 9.91 -43.68 -12.62
N PRO A 28 10.92 -43.79 -11.74
CA PRO A 28 10.74 -44.41 -10.44
C PRO A 28 9.65 -43.69 -9.66
N THR A 29 8.80 -44.45 -8.98
CA THR A 29 7.80 -43.89 -8.07
C THR A 29 8.52 -43.21 -6.91
N PRO A 30 8.22 -41.94 -6.59
CA PRO A 30 8.89 -41.22 -5.51
C PRO A 30 8.67 -41.91 -4.16
N THR A 31 9.69 -41.88 -3.31
CA THR A 31 9.62 -42.47 -1.96
C THR A 31 8.79 -41.59 -1.00
N PRO A 32 8.28 -42.13 0.13
CA PRO A 32 7.60 -41.32 1.15
C PRO A 32 8.46 -40.16 1.68
N SER A 33 9.78 -40.34 1.77
CA SER A 33 10.73 -39.29 2.15
C SER A 33 10.80 -38.12 1.16
N GLU A 34 10.48 -38.38 -0.10
CA GLU A 34 10.50 -37.41 -1.21
C GLU A 34 9.09 -36.88 -1.55
N THR A 35 8.06 -37.43 -0.91
CA THR A 35 6.66 -37.12 -1.22
C THR A 35 6.16 -36.02 -0.29
N PHE A 36 5.60 -34.95 -0.86
CA PHE A 36 4.98 -33.86 -0.12
C PHE A 36 3.80 -34.35 0.74
N GLY A 37 3.82 -34.01 2.04
CA GLY A 37 2.81 -34.43 3.01
C GLY A 37 1.95 -33.26 3.52
N SER A 38 2.60 -32.23 4.07
CA SER A 38 1.93 -31.09 4.71
C SER A 38 2.66 -29.76 4.51
N LEU A 39 1.92 -28.69 4.74
CA LEU A 39 2.39 -27.30 4.77
C LEU A 39 1.94 -26.66 6.08
N GLU A 40 2.85 -26.01 6.79
CA GLU A 40 2.56 -25.35 8.08
C GLU A 40 3.12 -23.92 8.12
N ASN A 41 2.52 -23.07 8.96
CA ASN A 41 3.06 -21.74 9.24
C ASN A 41 4.39 -21.88 9.99
N ALA A 42 5.41 -21.16 9.57
CA ALA A 42 6.76 -21.23 10.12
C ALA A 42 7.23 -19.88 10.68
N GLY A 43 6.31 -19.12 11.29
CA GLY A 43 6.63 -17.89 12.01
C GLY A 43 6.11 -16.60 11.35
N THR A 44 5.05 -16.68 10.55
CA THR A 44 4.41 -15.48 9.99
C THR A 44 3.76 -14.66 11.12
N GLY A 45 4.24 -13.43 11.31
CA GLY A 45 3.67 -12.44 12.22
C GLY A 45 2.44 -11.71 11.64
N THR A 46 2.05 -10.62 12.29
CA THR A 46 0.93 -9.78 11.83
C THR A 46 1.30 -9.02 10.57
N LEU A 47 0.50 -9.18 9.51
CA LEU A 47 0.72 -8.50 8.24
C LEU A 47 -0.05 -7.16 8.23
N THR A 48 0.63 -6.08 8.59
CA THR A 48 0.07 -4.72 8.50
C THR A 48 1.08 -3.75 7.87
N ALA A 49 0.58 -2.80 7.08
CA ALA A 49 1.38 -1.73 6.49
C ALA A 49 0.52 -0.49 6.24
N THR A 50 1.13 0.70 6.29
CA THR A 50 0.48 1.93 5.83
C THR A 50 0.44 1.95 4.30
N ALA A 51 -0.58 2.58 3.70
CA ALA A 51 -0.69 2.73 2.25
C ALA A 51 0.62 3.23 1.61
N GLY A 52 1.05 2.55 0.55
CA GLY A 52 2.32 2.79 -0.16
C GLY A 52 3.58 2.26 0.54
N GLU A 53 3.50 1.73 1.76
CA GLU A 53 4.67 1.21 2.49
C GLU A 53 4.88 -0.30 2.31
N ALA A 54 6.10 -0.76 2.59
CA ALA A 54 6.39 -2.19 2.68
C ALA A 54 5.79 -2.79 3.96
N PHE A 55 5.28 -4.02 3.85
CA PHE A 55 4.95 -4.82 5.02
C PHE A 55 6.23 -5.18 5.78
N GLY A 56 6.26 -4.89 7.07
CA GLY A 56 7.39 -5.23 7.95
C GLY A 56 7.54 -6.74 8.18
N GLU A 57 6.43 -7.48 8.09
CA GLU A 57 6.37 -8.93 8.27
C GLU A 57 6.20 -9.67 6.95
N ARG A 58 6.67 -10.93 6.91
CA ARG A 58 6.64 -11.76 5.70
C ARG A 58 6.07 -13.14 5.98
N VAL A 59 5.27 -13.64 5.04
CA VAL A 59 4.73 -14.99 5.11
C VAL A 59 5.87 -16.00 4.99
N THR A 60 5.99 -16.87 6.01
CA THR A 60 6.96 -17.95 6.04
C THR A 60 6.25 -19.27 6.33
N VAL A 61 6.53 -20.27 5.51
CA VAL A 61 5.94 -21.61 5.63
C VAL A 61 7.01 -22.69 5.64
N ARG A 62 6.65 -23.86 6.17
CA ARG A 62 7.49 -25.07 6.11
C ARG A 62 6.73 -26.21 5.43
N ALA A 63 7.36 -26.81 4.42
CA ALA A 63 6.90 -28.04 3.81
C ALA A 63 7.49 -29.26 4.52
N LYS A 64 6.66 -30.28 4.72
CA LYS A 64 7.07 -31.57 5.28
C LYS A 64 6.67 -32.71 4.35
N ASN A 65 7.46 -33.77 4.35
CA ASN A 65 7.15 -35.00 3.64
C ASN A 65 6.10 -35.84 4.38
N THR A 66 5.68 -36.96 3.80
CA THR A 66 4.66 -37.83 4.42
C THR A 66 5.13 -38.49 5.73
N LEU A 67 6.43 -38.45 6.03
CA LEU A 67 7.01 -38.90 7.30
C LEU A 67 7.12 -37.77 8.34
N GLY A 68 6.63 -36.57 8.01
CA GLY A 68 6.67 -35.39 8.90
C GLY A 68 8.04 -34.71 9.00
N LYS A 69 9.04 -35.13 8.21
CA LYS A 69 10.36 -34.49 8.14
C LYS A 69 10.34 -33.30 7.16
N PRO A 70 11.21 -32.29 7.36
CA PRO A 70 11.30 -31.19 6.40
C PRO A 70 11.56 -31.66 4.97
N LEU A 71 10.89 -31.03 4.01
CA LEU A 71 11.02 -31.36 2.59
C LEU A 71 11.55 -30.16 1.82
N ALA A 72 12.79 -30.28 1.34
CA ALA A 72 13.45 -29.28 0.51
C ALA A 72 12.92 -29.27 -0.93
N ARG A 73 13.23 -28.21 -1.68
CA ARG A 73 12.92 -28.03 -3.10
C ARG A 73 11.44 -28.21 -3.45
N THR A 74 10.55 -28.07 -2.47
CA THR A 74 9.10 -28.08 -2.69
C THR A 74 8.69 -26.74 -3.25
N PRO A 75 8.05 -26.67 -4.43
CA PRO A 75 7.52 -25.42 -4.95
C PRO A 75 6.33 -24.97 -4.10
N VAL A 76 6.37 -23.72 -3.66
CA VAL A 76 5.33 -23.02 -2.91
C VAL A 76 4.96 -21.77 -3.67
N THR A 77 3.69 -21.67 -4.04
CA THR A 77 3.14 -20.49 -4.69
C THR A 77 2.49 -19.59 -3.66
N PHE A 78 3.00 -18.37 -3.54
CA PHE A 78 2.39 -17.30 -2.77
C PHE A 78 1.52 -16.44 -3.67
N ALA A 79 0.28 -16.15 -3.27
CA ALA A 79 -0.63 -15.33 -4.05
C ALA A 79 -1.42 -14.34 -3.19
N LEU A 80 -1.62 -13.14 -3.72
CA LEU A 80 -2.45 -12.09 -3.13
C LEU A 80 -3.89 -12.25 -3.63
N VAL A 81 -4.84 -12.26 -2.71
CA VAL A 81 -6.28 -12.44 -2.99
C VAL A 81 -7.06 -11.34 -2.30
N GLY A 82 -7.72 -10.48 -3.06
CA GLY A 82 -8.51 -9.37 -2.54
C GLY A 82 -8.56 -8.20 -3.52
N ALA A 83 -9.22 -7.12 -3.10
CA ALA A 83 -9.43 -5.94 -3.94
C ALA A 83 -8.32 -4.88 -3.81
N THR A 84 -7.39 -5.05 -2.87
CA THR A 84 -6.25 -4.15 -2.67
C THR A 84 -5.31 -4.19 -3.87
N ASP A 85 -4.47 -3.17 -3.96
CA ASP A 85 -3.45 -2.98 -5.00
C ASP A 85 -2.03 -3.30 -4.50
N ALA A 86 -1.92 -4.00 -3.37
CA ALA A 86 -0.64 -4.50 -2.86
C ALA A 86 0.06 -5.42 -3.87
N ARG A 87 1.39 -5.35 -3.94
CA ARG A 87 2.22 -6.11 -4.90
C ARG A 87 3.49 -6.66 -4.27
N PHE A 88 3.89 -7.85 -4.71
CA PHE A 88 5.29 -8.26 -4.61
C PHE A 88 6.14 -7.44 -5.59
N ALA A 89 7.46 -7.59 -5.50
CA ALA A 89 8.40 -7.00 -6.46
C ALA A 89 7.99 -7.21 -7.93
N ASP A 90 8.34 -6.24 -8.77
CA ASP A 90 7.98 -6.17 -10.19
C ASP A 90 6.46 -6.10 -10.47
N GLY A 91 5.66 -5.66 -9.48
CA GLY A 91 4.22 -5.54 -9.63
C GLY A 91 3.48 -6.89 -9.67
N LYS A 92 4.10 -7.97 -9.19
CA LYS A 92 3.51 -9.32 -9.21
C LYS A 92 2.49 -9.51 -8.09
N THR A 93 1.42 -10.24 -8.38
CA THR A 93 0.43 -10.70 -7.37
C THR A 93 0.59 -12.17 -7.02
N THR A 94 1.44 -12.90 -7.74
CA THR A 94 1.75 -14.31 -7.51
C THR A 94 3.23 -14.55 -7.74
N VAL A 95 3.85 -15.33 -6.85
CA VAL A 95 5.26 -15.71 -6.92
C VAL A 95 5.42 -17.15 -6.45
N THR A 96 6.24 -17.94 -7.16
CA THR A 96 6.55 -19.32 -6.78
C THR A 96 8.01 -19.41 -6.38
N LEU A 97 8.27 -19.92 -5.18
CA LEU A 97 9.59 -20.14 -4.62
C LEU A 97 9.72 -21.59 -4.17
N THR A 98 10.95 -22.06 -3.99
CA THR A 98 11.21 -23.44 -3.53
C THR A 98 11.73 -23.45 -2.10
N THR A 99 11.32 -24.45 -1.32
CA THR A 99 11.81 -24.63 0.06
C THR A 99 13.31 -24.91 0.14
N ALA A 100 13.95 -24.37 1.17
CA ALA A 100 15.33 -24.62 1.54
C ALA A 100 15.49 -26.03 2.16
N ALA A 101 16.73 -26.39 2.52
CA ALA A 101 17.07 -27.71 3.07
C ALA A 101 16.27 -28.06 4.35
N ASP A 102 15.93 -27.07 5.17
CA ASP A 102 15.12 -27.21 6.38
C ASP A 102 13.60 -27.17 6.12
N GLY A 103 13.21 -27.25 4.85
CA GLY A 103 11.84 -27.23 4.37
C GLY A 103 11.17 -25.85 4.43
N THR A 104 11.86 -24.78 4.82
CA THR A 104 11.26 -23.45 4.93
C THR A 104 11.33 -22.66 3.64
N VAL A 105 10.38 -21.75 3.45
CA VAL A 105 10.42 -20.72 2.41
C VAL A 105 9.66 -19.48 2.87
N THR A 106 10.25 -18.31 2.61
CA THR A 106 9.69 -17.01 2.94
C THR A 106 9.29 -16.28 1.65
N ALA A 107 8.06 -15.79 1.59
CA ALA A 107 7.57 -14.96 0.48
C ALA A 107 8.43 -13.71 0.32
N PRO A 108 8.58 -13.13 -0.87
CA PRO A 108 9.22 -11.82 -1.09
C PRO A 108 8.61 -10.70 -0.23
N VAL A 109 9.30 -9.56 -0.11
CA VAL A 109 8.69 -8.37 0.50
C VAL A 109 7.42 -8.03 -0.27
N LEU A 110 6.37 -7.75 0.48
CA LEU A 110 5.09 -7.27 -0.03
C LEU A 110 5.02 -5.77 0.21
N THR A 111 4.62 -5.00 -0.79
CA THR A 111 4.39 -3.56 -0.69
C THR A 111 2.90 -3.29 -0.76
N ALA A 112 2.37 -2.52 0.19
CA ALA A 112 1.01 -2.01 0.16
C ALA A 112 0.85 -1.03 -1.00
N GLY A 113 -0.31 -1.07 -1.65
CA GLY A 113 -0.69 0.01 -2.55
C GLY A 113 -1.48 1.09 -1.81
N GLU A 114 -2.24 1.89 -2.58
CA GLU A 114 -3.02 3.02 -2.07
C GLU A 114 -4.41 2.60 -1.56
N LYS A 115 -4.93 1.46 -2.00
CA LYS A 115 -6.23 0.98 -1.56
C LYS A 115 -6.12 0.33 -0.19
N THR A 116 -6.65 1.04 0.81
CA THR A 116 -6.74 0.58 2.20
C THR A 116 -7.73 -0.58 2.37
N GLY A 117 -7.64 -1.26 3.51
CA GLY A 117 -8.51 -2.37 3.88
C GLY A 117 -7.79 -3.71 3.97
N THR A 118 -8.57 -4.79 4.00
CA THR A 118 -8.04 -6.15 4.22
C THR A 118 -7.99 -6.96 2.93
N PHE A 119 -7.00 -7.84 2.84
CA PHE A 119 -6.86 -8.84 1.79
C PHE A 119 -6.17 -10.09 2.35
N LYS A 120 -6.06 -11.14 1.54
CA LYS A 120 -5.43 -12.39 1.92
C LYS A 120 -4.11 -12.59 1.20
N VAL A 121 -3.11 -13.04 1.93
CA VAL A 121 -1.92 -13.67 1.35
C VAL A 121 -2.08 -15.18 1.53
N THR A 122 -1.90 -15.93 0.46
CA THR A 122 -2.04 -17.40 0.46
C THR A 122 -0.70 -18.05 0.14
N ALA A 123 -0.47 -19.24 0.66
CA ALA A 123 0.66 -20.10 0.30
C ALA A 123 0.13 -21.48 -0.05
N VAL A 124 0.43 -21.96 -1.26
CA VAL A 124 -0.08 -23.24 -1.79
C VAL A 124 1.07 -24.12 -2.24
N ALA A 125 1.06 -25.38 -1.81
CA ALA A 125 2.06 -26.37 -2.19
C ALA A 125 1.42 -27.74 -2.50
N GLY A 126 2.09 -28.51 -3.36
CA GLY A 126 1.63 -29.84 -3.80
C GLY A 126 0.75 -29.80 -5.05
N THR A 127 0.89 -30.82 -5.91
CA THR A 127 0.20 -30.90 -7.21
C THR A 127 -1.06 -31.78 -7.15
N THR A 128 -0.92 -33.03 -6.70
CA THR A 128 -2.01 -34.02 -6.65
C THR A 128 -2.99 -33.77 -5.51
N LYS A 129 -2.50 -33.38 -4.34
CA LYS A 129 -3.32 -33.03 -3.17
C LYS A 129 -2.77 -31.74 -2.55
N PRO A 130 -3.13 -30.56 -3.10
CA PRO A 130 -2.61 -29.29 -2.61
C PRO A 130 -2.91 -29.06 -1.13
N ARG A 131 -2.03 -28.31 -0.46
CA ARG A 131 -2.27 -27.72 0.87
C ARG A 131 -2.16 -26.21 0.74
N ALA A 132 -3.09 -25.52 1.38
CA ALA A 132 -3.15 -24.07 1.35
C ALA A 132 -3.17 -23.53 2.78
N LEU A 133 -2.44 -22.45 2.99
CA LEU A 133 -2.53 -21.60 4.16
C LEU A 133 -2.91 -20.18 3.71
N SER A 134 -3.60 -19.45 4.58
CA SER A 134 -4.05 -18.10 4.30
C SER A 134 -3.85 -17.23 5.53
N TRP A 135 -3.33 -16.02 5.31
CA TRP A 135 -3.17 -14.98 6.32
C TRP A 135 -3.98 -13.76 5.89
N THR A 136 -4.58 -13.09 6.87
CA THR A 136 -5.17 -11.76 6.66
C THR A 136 -4.07 -10.72 6.73
N ALA A 137 -4.02 -9.85 5.73
CA ALA A 137 -3.16 -8.68 5.70
C ALA A 137 -4.03 -7.41 5.65
N THR A 138 -3.54 -6.35 6.27
CA THR A 138 -4.26 -5.06 6.38
C THR A 138 -3.40 -3.93 5.85
N VAL A 139 -3.98 -3.09 5.00
CA VAL A 139 -3.42 -1.79 4.60
C VAL A 139 -4.18 -0.69 5.37
N THR A 140 -3.47 0.10 6.16
CA THR A 140 -4.03 1.24 6.89
C THR A 140 -3.90 2.53 6.09
N ALA A 141 -4.82 3.48 6.31
CA ALA A 141 -4.72 4.81 5.73
C ALA A 141 -3.47 5.54 6.22
N ARG A 142 -2.98 6.48 5.42
CA ARG A 142 -1.98 7.45 5.89
C ARG A 142 -2.60 8.35 6.93
N VAL A 143 -1.78 8.75 7.90
CA VAL A 143 -2.12 9.77 8.88
C VAL A 143 -1.13 10.90 8.65
N ALA A 144 -1.62 12.12 8.40
CA ALA A 144 -0.75 13.25 8.14
C ALA A 144 0.23 13.45 9.32
N ASP A 145 1.52 13.56 9.02
CA ASP A 145 2.58 13.89 9.99
C ASP A 145 3.01 15.36 9.89
N THR A 146 2.62 16.05 8.81
CA THR A 146 2.88 17.48 8.63
C THR A 146 1.63 18.24 8.17
N ILE A 147 1.58 19.52 8.49
CA ILE A 147 0.70 20.52 7.89
C ILE A 147 1.55 21.76 7.60
N ALA A 148 1.39 22.36 6.42
CA ALA A 148 2.15 23.54 6.02
C ALA A 148 1.28 24.48 5.16
N LEU A 149 1.56 25.78 5.24
CA LEU A 149 1.01 26.76 4.29
C LEU A 149 1.50 26.46 2.87
N THR A 150 0.63 26.63 1.88
CA THR A 150 1.00 26.51 0.45
C THR A 150 1.28 27.85 -0.20
N GLY A 151 0.88 28.95 0.43
CA GLY A 151 1.16 30.33 -0.02
C GLY A 151 1.99 31.12 1.00
N ASP A 152 2.53 32.24 0.55
CA ASP A 152 3.42 33.14 1.30
C ASP A 152 2.92 34.59 1.35
N LYS A 153 1.68 34.82 0.91
CA LYS A 153 1.08 36.15 0.92
C LYS A 153 0.85 36.62 2.35
N ALA A 154 1.19 37.89 2.61
CA ALA A 154 0.85 38.55 3.86
C ALA A 154 -0.67 38.67 4.00
N LEU A 155 -1.21 38.23 5.13
CA LEU A 155 -2.63 38.28 5.41
C LEU A 155 -2.93 39.53 6.23
N THR A 156 -3.48 40.54 5.57
CA THR A 156 -3.79 41.83 6.18
C THR A 156 -5.19 42.30 5.79
N ALA A 157 -5.90 42.88 6.76
CA ALA A 157 -7.23 43.49 6.56
C ALA A 157 -7.34 44.81 7.35
N ALA A 158 -8.18 45.72 6.86
CA ALA A 158 -8.61 46.87 7.65
C ALA A 158 -9.59 46.44 8.75
N PRO A 159 -9.73 47.23 9.84
CA PRO A 159 -10.78 47.01 10.83
C PRO A 159 -12.17 46.85 10.18
N GLY A 160 -12.90 45.80 10.58
CA GLY A 160 -14.22 45.46 10.06
C GLY A 160 -14.26 44.91 8.63
N ALA A 161 -13.11 44.69 7.98
CA ALA A 161 -13.02 44.22 6.60
C ALA A 161 -12.78 42.70 6.47
N GLU A 162 -13.00 42.16 5.27
CA GLU A 162 -12.61 40.80 4.92
C GLU A 162 -11.12 40.75 4.56
N PHE A 163 -10.42 39.68 4.95
CA PHE A 163 -9.09 39.38 4.43
C PHE A 163 -9.20 38.98 2.96
N ALA A 164 -8.51 39.72 2.07
CA ALA A 164 -8.62 39.53 0.63
C ALA A 164 -8.05 38.18 0.16
N ASP A 165 -6.95 37.75 0.77
CA ASP A 165 -6.32 36.47 0.52
C ASP A 165 -6.82 35.40 1.49
N ARG A 166 -6.93 34.17 0.98
CA ARG A 166 -7.32 33.01 1.78
C ARG A 166 -6.09 32.23 2.25
N VAL A 167 -6.25 31.61 3.42
CA VAL A 167 -5.28 30.66 3.94
C VAL A 167 -5.48 29.32 3.23
N GLU A 168 -4.43 28.82 2.60
CA GLU A 168 -4.40 27.47 2.06
C GLU A 168 -3.26 26.70 2.72
N VAL A 169 -3.57 25.48 3.16
CA VAL A 169 -2.63 24.54 3.78
C VAL A 169 -2.65 23.22 3.06
N ARG A 170 -1.56 22.47 3.21
CA ARG A 170 -1.45 21.08 2.76
C ARG A 170 -1.01 20.18 3.89
N THR A 171 -1.74 19.11 4.11
CA THR A 171 -1.36 18.02 5.01
C THR A 171 -0.64 16.94 4.24
N THR A 172 0.45 16.41 4.81
CA THR A 172 1.20 15.33 4.17
C THR A 172 1.60 14.25 5.17
N TYR A 173 1.84 13.05 4.64
CA TYR A 173 2.53 11.95 5.30
C TYR A 173 3.79 11.66 4.51
N LYS A 174 4.97 11.89 5.11
CA LYS A 174 6.27 11.75 4.42
C LYS A 174 6.31 12.48 3.07
N GLY A 175 5.69 13.65 2.98
CA GLY A 175 5.62 14.47 1.77
C GLY A 175 4.52 14.09 0.76
N THR A 176 3.80 13.00 0.97
CA THR A 176 2.63 12.64 0.14
C THR A 176 1.37 13.26 0.72
N GLY A 177 0.57 13.94 -0.09
CA GLY A 177 -0.69 14.55 0.33
C GLY A 177 -1.66 13.56 0.98
N VAL A 178 -2.31 13.95 2.09
CA VAL A 178 -3.25 13.09 2.80
C VAL A 178 -4.62 13.74 2.86
N ALA A 179 -5.51 13.29 1.96
CA ALA A 179 -6.92 13.68 1.98
C ALA A 179 -7.64 13.19 3.25
N ASP A 180 -8.82 13.74 3.50
CA ASP A 180 -9.68 13.38 4.63
C ASP A 180 -9.01 13.55 6.01
N THR A 181 -7.93 14.33 6.06
CA THR A 181 -7.30 14.73 7.33
C THR A 181 -8.17 15.77 8.01
N ALA A 182 -8.61 15.47 9.24
CA ALA A 182 -9.29 16.42 10.12
C ALA A 182 -8.30 17.49 10.63
N VAL A 183 -8.70 18.74 10.50
CA VAL A 183 -7.94 19.93 10.90
C VAL A 183 -8.85 20.84 11.72
N THR A 184 -8.43 21.21 12.93
CA THR A 184 -9.08 22.24 13.73
C THR A 184 -8.32 23.54 13.55
N ALA A 185 -9.02 24.58 13.09
CA ALA A 185 -8.51 25.93 12.91
C ALA A 185 -9.05 26.82 14.04
N THR A 186 -8.16 27.38 14.88
CA THR A 186 -8.54 28.20 16.03
C THR A 186 -7.76 29.51 16.04
N MET A 187 -8.47 30.63 16.17
CA MET A 187 -7.87 31.93 16.50
C MET A 187 -7.44 31.88 17.96
N ILE A 188 -6.14 31.99 18.23
CA ILE A 188 -5.58 31.81 19.57
C ILE A 188 -4.95 33.09 20.13
N THR A 189 -4.82 33.12 21.45
CA THR A 189 -4.01 34.10 22.17
C THR A 189 -2.52 33.77 22.07
N ASP A 190 -1.68 34.81 22.11
CA ASP A 190 -0.22 34.68 22.21
C ASP A 190 0.19 34.53 23.69
N ALA A 191 -0.14 33.37 24.25
CA ALA A 191 0.19 33.00 25.63
C ALA A 191 0.90 31.65 25.66
N GLU A 192 1.66 31.38 26.74
CA GLU A 192 2.34 30.10 26.93
C GLU A 192 1.38 28.90 26.85
N THR A 193 0.15 29.08 27.33
CA THR A 193 -0.96 28.17 27.07
C THR A 193 -2.00 28.91 26.22
N PRO A 194 -1.99 28.73 24.89
CA PRO A 194 -2.90 29.45 24.01
C PRO A 194 -4.36 29.07 24.28
N ALA A 195 -5.21 30.07 24.46
CA ALA A 195 -6.66 29.95 24.54
C ALA A 195 -7.29 30.47 23.25
N GLU A 196 -8.56 30.13 23.00
CA GLU A 196 -9.32 30.80 21.94
C GLU A 196 -9.37 32.32 22.21
N ASN A 197 -9.16 33.11 21.17
CA ASN A 197 -9.19 34.57 21.27
C ASN A 197 -10.64 35.07 21.42
N ASP A 198 -10.86 36.17 22.14
CA ASP A 198 -12.19 36.77 22.30
C ASP A 198 -12.42 37.96 21.35
N LYS A 199 -11.36 38.43 20.70
CA LYS A 199 -11.32 39.57 19.76
C LYS A 199 -10.51 39.24 18.52
N GLY A 200 -10.57 40.14 17.55
CA GLY A 200 -9.84 40.04 16.29
C GLY A 200 -10.54 39.15 15.27
N PRO A 201 -9.75 38.63 14.30
CA PRO A 201 -10.26 37.86 13.19
C PRO A 201 -11.16 36.69 13.59
N TYR A 202 -12.12 36.39 12.74
CA TYR A 202 -13.10 35.32 12.91
C TYR A 202 -13.49 34.72 11.57
N PHE A 203 -14.02 33.50 11.62
CA PHE A 203 -14.73 32.87 10.51
C PHE A 203 -16.24 33.03 10.69
N LYS A 204 -17.00 32.77 9.64
CA LYS A 204 -18.45 32.61 9.75
C LYS A 204 -18.81 31.13 9.69
N ASP A 205 -19.71 30.69 10.56
CA ASP A 205 -20.30 29.36 10.48
C ASP A 205 -21.36 29.27 9.36
N ALA A 206 -22.09 28.16 9.31
CA ALA A 206 -23.12 27.92 8.30
C ALA A 206 -24.30 28.89 8.38
N ASP A 207 -24.58 29.42 9.58
CA ASP A 207 -25.67 30.39 9.83
C ASP A 207 -25.20 31.84 9.63
N GLY A 208 -23.88 32.04 9.47
CA GLY A 208 -23.25 33.33 9.25
C GLY A 208 -22.76 34.00 10.53
N ASP A 209 -22.86 33.31 11.67
CA ASP A 209 -22.45 33.82 12.97
C ASP A 209 -20.93 33.76 13.13
N PRO A 210 -20.34 34.73 13.86
CA PRO A 210 -18.90 34.78 14.06
C PRO A 210 -18.42 33.65 14.97
N VAL A 211 -17.49 32.84 14.47
CA VAL A 211 -16.83 31.75 15.20
C VAL A 211 -15.32 31.86 15.08
N ARG A 212 -14.60 31.43 16.12
CA ARG A 212 -13.12 31.47 16.16
C ARG A 212 -12.47 30.10 16.17
N THR A 213 -13.28 29.05 16.22
CA THR A 213 -12.86 27.68 15.99
C THR A 213 -13.71 27.07 14.89
N LEU A 214 -13.06 26.38 13.96
CA LEU A 214 -13.70 25.57 12.93
C LEU A 214 -13.04 24.20 12.84
N ASP A 215 -13.86 23.16 12.70
CA ASP A 215 -13.41 21.84 12.29
C ASP A 215 -13.58 21.68 10.78
N LEU A 216 -12.48 21.33 10.14
CA LEU A 216 -12.35 21.25 8.69
C LEU A 216 -11.75 19.90 8.30
N THR A 217 -11.94 19.53 7.04
CA THR A 217 -11.36 18.31 6.48
C THR A 217 -10.67 18.63 5.18
N THR A 218 -9.43 18.20 5.04
CA THR A 218 -8.65 18.35 3.80
C THR A 218 -9.30 17.59 2.64
N GLY A 219 -9.28 18.20 1.46
CA GLY A 219 -9.72 17.59 0.22
C GLY A 219 -8.65 16.72 -0.42
N ALA A 220 -8.79 16.51 -1.74
CA ALA A 220 -7.82 15.76 -2.53
C ALA A 220 -6.38 16.29 -2.36
N ASP A 221 -5.40 15.39 -2.46
CA ASP A 221 -3.96 15.69 -2.27
C ASP A 221 -3.59 16.35 -0.94
N GLY A 222 -4.48 16.28 0.06
CA GLY A 222 -4.30 16.87 1.39
C GLY A 222 -4.44 18.39 1.41
N VAL A 223 -5.02 19.00 0.37
CA VAL A 223 -5.17 20.46 0.29
C VAL A 223 -6.42 20.90 1.05
N LEU A 224 -6.29 21.96 1.84
CA LEU A 224 -7.40 22.62 2.53
C LEU A 224 -7.28 24.13 2.32
N GLU A 225 -8.24 24.70 1.59
CA GLU A 225 -8.48 26.13 1.53
C GLU A 225 -9.46 26.50 2.63
N LEU A 226 -9.09 27.44 3.50
CA LEU A 226 -9.93 27.85 4.61
C LEU A 226 -11.09 28.73 4.12
N PRO A 227 -12.23 28.73 4.85
CA PRO A 227 -13.26 29.74 4.67
C PRO A 227 -12.70 31.16 4.80
N LYS A 228 -13.46 32.12 4.27
CA LYS A 228 -13.13 33.54 4.39
C LYS A 228 -12.95 33.94 5.85
N ILE A 229 -11.93 34.75 6.11
CA ILE A 229 -11.63 35.33 7.41
C ILE A 229 -12.06 36.80 7.38
N TYR A 230 -12.68 37.24 8.45
CA TYR A 230 -13.14 38.62 8.63
C TYR A 230 -12.43 39.23 9.83
N ALA A 231 -11.99 40.47 9.72
CA ALA A 231 -11.52 41.26 10.85
C ALA A 231 -12.72 41.84 11.61
N ASP A 232 -12.60 41.93 12.93
CA ASP A 232 -13.45 42.82 13.72
C ASP A 232 -12.84 44.24 13.74
N ASP A 233 -13.36 45.12 14.59
CA ASP A 233 -12.88 46.50 14.71
C ASP A 233 -11.58 46.63 15.53
N THR A 234 -11.04 45.53 16.05
CA THR A 234 -9.85 45.54 16.90
C THR A 234 -8.60 45.42 16.04
N GLU A 235 -7.79 46.49 16.01
CA GLU A 235 -6.48 46.44 15.40
C GLU A 235 -5.50 45.57 16.20
N GLY A 236 -4.61 44.88 15.49
CA GLY A 236 -3.62 44.02 16.14
C GLY A 236 -3.03 42.96 15.22
N THR A 237 -2.09 42.22 15.79
CA THR A 237 -1.54 41.01 15.19
C THR A 237 -2.13 39.81 15.92
N TYR A 238 -2.66 38.87 15.15
CA TYR A 238 -3.42 37.72 15.64
C TYR A 238 -2.81 36.44 15.09
N THR A 239 -2.96 35.34 15.85
CA THR A 239 -2.46 34.03 15.44
C THR A 239 -3.64 33.10 15.17
N LEU A 240 -3.68 32.55 13.96
CA LEU A 240 -4.51 31.40 13.62
C LEU A 240 -3.65 30.14 13.76
N ARG A 241 -4.07 29.20 14.60
CA ARG A 241 -3.44 27.88 14.72
C ARG A 241 -4.28 26.84 14.00
N LEU A 242 -3.64 26.05 13.14
CA LEU A 242 -4.24 24.86 12.54
C LEU A 242 -3.55 23.63 13.11
N ILE A 243 -4.33 22.70 13.64
CA ILE A 243 -3.85 21.44 14.21
C ILE A 243 -4.58 20.26 13.57
N THR A 244 -3.82 19.25 13.18
CA THR A 244 -4.36 17.97 12.72
C THR A 244 -4.66 17.06 13.91
N ALA A 245 -5.55 16.07 13.74
CA ALA A 245 -5.84 15.10 14.80
C ALA A 245 -4.62 14.27 15.26
N SER A 246 -3.58 14.16 14.42
CA SER A 246 -2.30 13.52 14.76
C SER A 246 -1.34 14.42 15.55
N GLY A 247 -1.66 15.71 15.69
CA GLY A 247 -0.88 16.70 16.43
C GLY A 247 0.03 17.58 15.56
N ALA A 248 0.12 17.35 14.25
CA ALA A 248 0.86 18.26 13.37
C ALA A 248 0.21 19.65 13.39
N THR A 249 1.01 20.70 13.57
CA THR A 249 0.53 22.07 13.80
C THR A 249 1.25 23.06 12.88
N VAL A 250 0.51 24.07 12.40
CA VAL A 250 1.06 25.27 11.75
C VAL A 250 0.34 26.51 12.32
N THR A 251 1.07 27.60 12.45
CA THR A 251 0.52 28.90 12.85
C THR A 251 0.62 29.90 11.71
N VAL A 252 -0.37 30.77 11.62
CA VAL A 252 -0.51 31.79 10.58
C VAL A 252 -0.74 33.13 11.27
N GLU A 253 0.06 34.12 10.90
CA GLU A 253 -0.11 35.49 11.38
C GLU A 253 -1.18 36.21 10.53
N LEU A 254 -2.10 36.89 11.21
CA LEU A 254 -3.15 37.71 10.62
C LEU A 254 -3.03 39.12 11.19
N LYS A 255 -2.95 40.11 10.32
CA LYS A 255 -2.82 41.52 10.74
C LYS A 255 -4.09 42.31 10.45
N VAL A 256 -4.63 42.94 11.48
CA VAL A 256 -5.70 43.93 11.36
C VAL A 256 -5.09 45.31 11.58
N GLU A 257 -5.03 46.13 10.52
CA GLU A 257 -4.46 47.48 10.60
C GLU A 257 -5.19 48.45 9.66
N ALA A 258 -5.37 49.69 10.10
CA ALA A 258 -5.85 50.74 9.22
C ALA A 258 -4.88 50.94 8.05
N ALA A 259 -5.43 51.19 6.86
CA ALA A 259 -4.60 51.57 5.72
C ALA A 259 -3.79 52.85 6.06
N PRO A 260 -2.54 52.98 5.61
CA PRO A 260 -1.77 54.19 5.80
C PRO A 260 -2.56 55.40 5.31
N ALA A 261 -2.61 56.47 6.10
CA ALA A 261 -3.21 57.72 5.66
C ALA A 261 -2.50 58.21 4.39
N ALA A 262 -3.28 58.50 3.35
CA ALA A 262 -2.80 58.95 2.04
C ALA A 262 -2.19 60.36 2.09
#